data_AF-A0A062U299-F1
#
_entry.id   AF-A0A062U299-F1
#
_cell.length_a   1.000
_cell.length_b   1.000
_cell.length_c   1.000
_cell.angle_alpha   90.00
_cell.angle_beta   90.00
_cell.angle_gamma   90.00
#
_symmetry.space_group_name_H-M   'P 1'
#
loop_
_entity.id
_entity.type
_entity.pdbx_description
1 polymer ?
#
loop_
_entity_poly.entity_id
_entity_poly.type
_entity_poly.pdbx_seq_one_letter_code
_entity_poly.pdbx_strand_id
1 'polypeptide(L)'
;MADGSLMRAHTLPETPPVSLDEAISRLEAGQGEDMIVDLGNGRTASADGHRGKEGLLQRLRGHRMMLALASGAADLSRFETAPHKVSVAPMVQEILDAATQKD
;
A
#
# COMPACT_ATOMS: atom_id res chain seq x y z
N MET A 1 -8.94 8.67 -46.44
CA MET A 1 -7.84 8.71 -45.44
C MET A 1 -8.37 7.99 -44.22
N ALA A 2 -7.89 6.77 -43.96
CA ALA A 2 -8.39 5.93 -42.89
C ALA A 2 -7.56 6.19 -41.62
N ASP A 3 -8.26 6.59 -40.56
CA ASP A 3 -7.71 6.84 -39.24
C ASP A 3 -7.31 5.49 -38.60
N GLY A 4 -6.01 5.21 -38.63
CA GLY A 4 -5.43 4.02 -38.05
C GLY A 4 -5.39 4.16 -36.53
N SER A 5 -6.47 3.74 -35.86
CA SER A 5 -6.50 3.58 -34.41
C SER A 5 -5.44 2.55 -34.01
N LEU A 6 -4.31 3.05 -33.50
CA LEU A 6 -3.21 2.25 -32.99
C LEU A 6 -3.70 1.52 -31.74
N MET A 7 -4.13 0.27 -31.90
CA MET A 7 -4.24 -0.67 -30.80
C MET A 7 -2.85 -0.80 -30.18
N ARG A 8 -2.64 -0.15 -29.03
CA ARG A 8 -1.45 -0.35 -28.19
C ARG A 8 -1.43 -1.82 -27.79
N ALA A 9 -0.59 -2.59 -28.47
CA ALA A 9 -0.26 -3.94 -28.06
C ALA A 9 0.24 -3.87 -26.61
N HIS A 10 -0.53 -4.44 -25.70
CA HIS A 10 -0.12 -4.63 -24.31
C HIS A 10 1.01 -5.65 -24.37
N THR A 11 2.26 -5.16 -24.37
CA THR A 11 3.44 -6.01 -24.22
C THR A 11 3.25 -6.79 -22.93
N LEU A 12 3.05 -8.11 -23.08
CA LEU A 12 3.10 -9.02 -21.94
C LEU A 12 4.41 -8.74 -21.22
N PRO A 13 4.37 -8.43 -19.92
CA PRO A 13 5.60 -8.25 -19.17
C PRO A 13 6.43 -9.53 -19.25
N GLU A 14 7.71 -9.39 -19.58
CA GLU A 14 8.64 -10.53 -19.68
C GLU A 14 8.81 -11.25 -18.34
N THR A 15 8.48 -10.57 -17.24
CA THR A 15 8.48 -11.10 -15.89
C THR A 15 7.08 -11.59 -15.50
N PRO A 16 6.92 -12.87 -15.08
CA PRO A 16 5.64 -13.37 -14.60
C PRO A 16 5.18 -12.55 -13.38
N PRO A 17 3.87 -12.25 -13.28
CA PRO A 17 3.36 -11.47 -12.17
C PRO A 17 3.51 -12.24 -10.85
N VAL A 18 3.93 -11.53 -9.81
CA VAL A 18 4.10 -12.09 -8.46
C VAL A 18 2.83 -11.93 -7.64
N SER A 19 2.56 -12.90 -6.76
CA SER A 19 1.42 -12.82 -5.85
C SER A 19 1.52 -11.62 -4.90
N LEU A 20 0.38 -11.20 -4.35
CA LEU A 20 0.29 -10.08 -3.40
C LEU A 20 1.26 -10.17 -2.22
N ASP A 21 1.30 -11.30 -1.50
CA ASP A 21 2.16 -11.45 -0.32
C ASP A 21 3.64 -11.47 -0.69
N GLU A 22 4.01 -12.18 -1.76
CA GLU A 22 5.38 -12.21 -2.28
C GLU A 22 5.85 -10.80 -2.70
N ALA A 23 4.99 -10.04 -3.38
CA ALA A 23 5.29 -8.68 -3.78
C ALA A 23 5.55 -7.76 -2.59
N ILE A 24 4.74 -7.87 -1.52
CA ILE A 24 4.93 -7.10 -0.28
C ILE A 24 6.30 -7.43 0.32
N SER A 25 6.64 -8.72 0.47
CA SER A 25 7.92 -9.13 1.05
C SER A 25 9.12 -8.65 0.24
N ARG A 26 9.07 -8.73 -1.09
CA ARG A 26 10.14 -8.22 -1.95
C ARG A 26 10.28 -6.70 -1.90
N LEU A 27 9.16 -5.97 -1.86
CA LEU A 27 9.17 -4.51 -1.72
C LEU A 27 9.74 -4.07 -0.37
N GLU A 28 9.46 -4.79 0.71
CA GLU A 28 10.05 -4.55 2.04
C GLU A 28 11.55 -4.85 2.08
N ALA A 29 12.02 -5.83 1.30
CA ALA A 29 13.44 -6.12 1.10
C ALA A 29 14.14 -5.17 0.11
N GLY A 30 13.43 -4.19 -0.47
CA GLY A 30 13.97 -3.27 -1.47
C GLY A 30 14.09 -3.85 -2.89
N GLN A 31 13.62 -5.07 -3.12
CA GLN A 31 13.72 -5.81 -4.39
C GLN A 31 12.49 -5.59 -5.28
N GLY A 32 12.02 -4.34 -5.35
CA GLY A 32 10.76 -3.92 -5.99
C GLY A 32 10.85 -3.50 -7.46
N GLU A 33 11.96 -3.77 -8.15
CA GLU A 33 12.20 -3.24 -9.50
C GLU A 33 11.49 -4.03 -10.58
N ASP A 34 10.89 -3.33 -11.55
CA ASP A 34 10.17 -3.87 -12.72
C ASP A 34 9.19 -5.01 -12.38
N MET A 35 8.61 -4.91 -11.18
CA MET A 35 7.74 -5.92 -10.62
C MET A 35 6.30 -5.64 -10.97
N ILE A 36 5.62 -6.70 -11.40
CA ILE A 36 4.17 -6.68 -11.63
C ILE A 36 3.53 -7.62 -10.63
N VAL A 37 2.53 -7.09 -9.96
CA VAL A 37 1.83 -7.76 -8.87
C VAL A 37 0.48 -8.20 -9.37
N ASP A 38 0.16 -9.48 -9.20
CA ASP A 38 -1.18 -10.02 -9.45
C ASP A 38 -2.08 -9.69 -8.25
N LEU A 39 -3.18 -8.97 -8.53
CA LEU A 39 -4.24 -8.65 -7.56
C LEU A 39 -5.42 -9.63 -7.66
N GLY A 40 -5.32 -10.63 -8.54
CA GLY A 40 -6.39 -11.56 -8.88
C GLY A 40 -7.39 -10.97 -9.88
N ASN A 41 -8.27 -11.83 -10.39
CA ASN A 41 -9.31 -11.46 -11.36
C ASN A 41 -8.75 -10.77 -12.63
N GLY A 42 -7.54 -11.14 -13.05
CA GLY A 42 -6.87 -10.55 -14.21
C GLY A 42 -6.40 -9.10 -14.01
N ARG A 43 -6.34 -8.63 -12.76
CA ARG A 43 -5.87 -7.27 -12.44
C ARG A 43 -4.42 -7.31 -11.98
N THR A 44 -3.61 -6.40 -12.51
CA THR A 44 -2.21 -6.26 -12.13
C THR A 44 -1.88 -4.85 -11.61
N ALA A 45 -0.81 -4.73 -10.85
CA ALA A 45 -0.28 -3.44 -10.37
C ALA A 45 1.25 -3.38 -10.49
N SER A 46 1.77 -2.19 -10.77
CA SER A 46 3.20 -1.91 -10.94
C SER A 46 3.58 -0.61 -10.22
N ALA A 47 4.88 -0.33 -10.18
CA ALA A 47 5.46 0.85 -9.54
C ALA A 47 5.49 2.10 -10.43
N ASP A 48 4.79 2.12 -11.58
CA ASP A 48 4.88 3.16 -12.63
C ASP A 48 4.35 4.55 -12.22
N GLY A 49 3.79 4.68 -11.02
CA GLY A 49 3.24 5.94 -10.51
C GLY A 49 4.28 6.85 -9.85
N HIS A 50 3.92 8.11 -9.60
CA HIS A 50 4.79 9.14 -9.01
C HIS A 50 5.41 8.78 -7.64
N ARG A 51 4.74 7.91 -6.86
CA ARG A 51 5.24 7.43 -5.55
C ARG A 51 6.09 6.15 -5.65
N GLY A 52 6.34 5.64 -6.85
CA GLY A 52 7.21 4.50 -7.12
C GLY A 52 6.90 3.26 -6.28
N LYS A 53 7.97 2.60 -5.83
CA LYS A 53 7.97 1.36 -5.07
C LYS A 53 7.30 1.51 -3.69
N GLU A 54 7.50 2.64 -3.00
CA GLU A 54 6.87 2.90 -1.70
C GLU A 54 5.35 3.07 -1.83
N GLY A 55 4.90 3.81 -2.85
CA GLY A 55 3.48 3.97 -3.13
C GLY A 55 2.81 2.66 -3.53
N LEU A 56 3.52 1.80 -4.27
CA LEU A 56 3.05 0.45 -4.57
C LEU A 56 2.91 -0.37 -3.28
N LEU A 57 3.93 -0.42 -2.44
CA LEU A 57 3.91 -1.16 -1.17
C LEU A 57 2.74 -0.74 -0.28
N GLN A 58 2.49 0.56 -0.14
CA GLN A 58 1.36 1.07 0.64
C GLN A 58 0.02 0.58 0.07
N ARG A 59 -0.18 0.62 -1.25
CA ARG A 59 -1.40 0.12 -1.90
C ARG A 59 -1.59 -1.37 -1.71
N LEU A 60 -0.53 -2.18 -1.80
CA LEU A 60 -0.61 -3.63 -1.62
C LEU A 60 -0.97 -4.00 -0.18
N ARG A 61 -0.37 -3.34 0.82
CA ARG A 61 -0.74 -3.52 2.24
C ARG A 61 -2.20 -3.18 2.48
N GLY A 62 -2.67 -2.06 1.93
CA GLY A 62 -4.08 -1.68 2.00
C GLY A 62 -5.00 -2.70 1.31
N HIS A 63 -4.62 -3.21 0.15
CA HIS A 63 -5.38 -4.24 -0.56
C HIS A 63 -5.48 -5.55 0.24
N ARG A 64 -4.37 -6.02 0.82
CA ARG A 64 -4.35 -7.21 1.70
C ARG A 64 -5.27 -7.03 2.90
N MET A 65 -5.25 -5.85 3.53
CA MET A 65 -6.15 -5.52 4.64
C MET A 65 -7.62 -5.58 4.20
N MET A 66 -7.95 -5.00 3.04
CA MET A 66 -9.31 -5.04 2.50
C MET A 66 -9.79 -6.46 2.18
N LEU A 67 -8.91 -7.32 1.66
CA LEU A 67 -9.23 -8.73 1.42
C LEU A 67 -9.50 -9.49 2.74
N ALA A 68 -8.68 -9.23 3.77
CA ALA A 68 -8.88 -9.83 5.08
C ALA A 68 -10.21 -9.38 5.71
N LEU A 69 -10.56 -8.09 5.57
CA LEU A 69 -11.85 -7.55 6.01
C LEU A 69 -13.03 -8.20 5.28
N ALA A 70 -12.97 -8.27 3.95
CA ALA A 70 -14.04 -8.80 3.13
C ALA A 70 -14.27 -10.31 3.32
N SER A 71 -13.23 -11.07 3.64
CA SER A 71 -13.30 -12.51 3.90
C SER A 71 -13.78 -12.86 5.31
N GLY A 72 -14.00 -11.85 6.18
CA GLY A 72 -14.29 -12.08 7.60
C GLY A 72 -13.12 -12.72 8.37
N ALA A 73 -11.95 -12.85 7.74
CA ALA A 73 -10.74 -13.43 8.32
C ALA A 73 -9.90 -12.39 9.09
N ALA A 74 -10.20 -11.10 8.95
CA ALA A 74 -9.58 -10.06 9.72
C ALA A 74 -10.18 -9.99 11.13
N ASP A 75 -9.56 -10.72 12.06
CA ASP A 75 -9.53 -10.22 13.43
C ASP A 75 -8.68 -8.95 13.45
N LEU A 76 -9.33 -7.79 13.42
CA LEU A 76 -8.66 -6.49 13.47
C LEU A 76 -7.94 -6.23 14.79
N SER A 77 -8.21 -7.04 15.82
CA SER A 77 -7.56 -6.95 17.12
C SER A 77 -6.04 -7.18 17.03
N ARG A 78 -5.57 -7.96 16.05
CA ARG A 78 -4.13 -8.15 15.78
C ARG A 78 -3.45 -6.93 15.15
N PHE A 79 -4.24 -6.03 14.56
CA PHE A 79 -3.81 -4.76 14.02
C PHE A 79 -4.13 -3.62 14.99
N GLU A 80 -4.48 -3.91 16.25
CA GLU A 80 -4.38 -2.91 17.31
C GLU A 80 -2.96 -2.36 17.30
N THR A 81 -2.82 -1.21 16.65
CA THR A 81 -1.82 -0.21 17.00
C THR A 81 -1.84 -0.12 18.51
N ALA A 82 -0.76 -0.56 19.15
CA ALA A 82 -0.59 -0.55 20.59
C ALA A 82 -1.35 0.63 21.20
N PRO A 83 -2.50 0.38 21.87
CA PRO A 83 -3.31 1.46 22.38
C PRO A 83 -2.47 2.15 23.45
N HIS A 84 -2.18 3.43 23.19
CA HIS A 84 -1.63 4.38 24.14
C HIS A 84 -0.24 4.10 24.71
N LYS A 85 0.78 4.43 23.91
CA LYS A 85 1.89 5.22 24.49
C LYS A 85 2.50 6.17 23.45
N VAL A 86 1.76 7.21 23.10
CA VAL A 86 2.41 8.42 22.62
C VAL A 86 3.20 8.96 23.82
N SER A 87 4.51 8.73 23.85
CA SER A 87 5.38 9.36 24.83
C SER A 87 5.53 10.82 24.43
N VAL A 88 4.58 11.65 24.86
CA VAL A 88 4.63 13.09 24.65
C VAL A 88 5.79 13.64 25.47
N ALA A 89 6.73 14.33 24.81
CA ALA A 89 7.81 15.01 25.52
C ALA A 89 7.22 16.09 26.44
N PRO A 90 7.77 16.33 27.65
CA PRO A 90 7.18 17.22 28.65
C PRO A 90 6.79 18.60 28.10
N MET A 91 7.65 19.17 27.23
CA MET A 91 7.42 20.47 26.59
C MET A 91 6.19 20.49 25.66
N VAL A 92 5.87 19.38 25.01
CA VAL A 92 4.69 19.27 24.14
C VAL A 92 3.42 19.15 24.98
N GLN A 93 3.50 18.51 26.15
CA GLN A 93 2.39 18.43 27.09
C GLN A 93 2.01 19.82 27.63
N GLU A 94 2.99 20.65 28.00
CA GLU A 94 2.75 22.03 28.46
C GLU A 94 2.02 22.90 27.42
N ILE A 95 2.34 22.73 26.13
CA ILE A 95 1.67 23.47 25.05
C ILE A 95 0.21 23.02 24.90
N LEU A 96 -0.06 21.71 24.99
CA LEU A 96 -1.41 21.17 24.89
C LEU A 96 -2.28 21.60 26.07
N ASP A 97 -1.73 21.61 27.29
CA ASP A 97 -2.44 22.09 28.48
C ASP A 97 -2.75 23.59 28.40
N ALA A 98 -1.80 24.41 27.92
CA ALA A 98 -2.02 25.84 27.72
C ALA A 98 -3.09 26.13 26.64
N ALA A 99 -3.18 25.30 25.60
CA ALA A 99 -4.18 25.44 24.55
C ALA A 99 -5.60 25.07 25.03
N THR A 100 -5.71 24.21 26.04
CA THR A 100 -6.99 23.71 26.56
C THR A 100 -7.59 24.62 27.64
N GLN A 101 -6.79 25.49 28.26
CA GLN A 101 -7.23 26.42 29.32
C GLN A 101 -7.83 27.73 28.81
N LYS A 102 -7.97 27.93 27.50
CA LYS A 102 -8.59 29.14 26.94
C LYS A 102 -10.08 28.93 26.67
N ASP A 103 -10.86 28.89 27.74
CA ASP A 103 -12.28 29.27 27.77
C ASP A 103 -12.50 30.28 28.90
#